data_AF-A0A661FN17-F1
#
_entry.id   AF-A0A661FN17-F1
#
_cell.length_a   1.000
_cell.length_b   1.000
_cell.length_c   1.000
_cell.angle_alpha   90.00
_cell.angle_beta   90.00
_cell.angle_gamma   90.00
#
_symmetry.space_group_name_H-M   'P 1'
#
loop_
_entity.id
_entity.type
_entity.pdbx_description
1 polymer ?
#
loop_
_entity_poly.entity_id
_entity_poly.type
_entity_poly.pdbx_seq_one_letter_code
_entity_poly.pdbx_strand_id
1 'polypeptide(L)'
;MLINSLSALFAYTNLINYIEASIILLITLSIVYMLTADKLADGEHDRLIIGSDNTNIYMYIQSTWLGRQSLLRAFLPFFIILNCALWYADYRSYNGSYTIASWLTILVILALPVLWWTISVWRCSVHASRFWASIARFFTIAVYYEFFLRLIIGYYYPQIWFNCQQLIIEFGDCV
;
A
#
# COMPACT_ATOMS: atom_id res chain seq x y z
N MET A 1 -3.49 6.27 3.02
CA MET A 1 -2.57 5.96 1.90
C MET A 1 -2.42 7.18 1.00
N LEU A 2 -1.22 7.50 0.50
CA LEU A 2 -0.91 8.68 -0.32
C LEU A 2 -1.09 10.07 0.34
N ILE A 3 -1.74 10.17 1.50
CA ILE A 3 -2.01 11.48 2.13
C ILE A 3 -0.71 12.18 2.55
N ASN A 4 0.15 11.53 3.33
CA ASN A 4 1.35 12.17 3.87
C ASN A 4 2.44 12.37 2.80
N SER A 5 2.70 11.35 1.99
CA SER A 5 3.74 11.36 0.96
C SER A 5 3.43 12.36 -0.16
N LEU A 6 2.21 12.34 -0.70
CA LEU A 6 1.83 13.19 -1.82
C LEU A 6 1.68 14.66 -1.39
N SER A 7 1.11 14.91 -0.20
CA SER A 7 1.03 16.28 0.32
C SER A 7 2.40 16.87 0.60
N ALA A 8 3.31 16.09 1.18
CA ALA A 8 4.70 16.48 1.39
C ALA A 8 5.40 16.81 0.06
N LEU A 9 5.20 15.98 -0.96
CA LEU A 9 5.83 16.16 -2.26
C LEU A 9 5.33 17.43 -2.97
N PHE A 10 4.03 17.72 -2.92
CA PHE A 10 3.47 18.95 -3.49
C PHE A 10 3.85 20.21 -2.71
N ALA A 11 4.00 20.11 -1.38
CA ALA A 11 4.31 21.27 -0.54
C ALA A 11 5.78 21.69 -0.68
N TYR A 12 6.69 20.73 -0.84
CA TYR A 12 8.13 20.98 -0.73
C TYR A 12 8.92 20.73 -2.02
N THR A 13 8.29 20.20 -3.07
CA THR A 13 8.99 19.88 -4.33
C THR A 13 8.18 20.29 -5.57
N ASN A 14 8.88 20.55 -6.68
CA ASN A 14 8.30 20.76 -8.00
C ASN A 14 8.39 19.51 -8.89
N LEU A 15 8.58 18.32 -8.29
CA LEU A 15 8.86 17.10 -9.04
C LEU A 15 7.64 16.60 -9.81
N ILE A 16 6.43 16.79 -9.29
CA ILE A 16 5.18 16.45 -9.98
C ILE A 16 4.08 17.42 -9.60
N ASN A 17 3.30 17.87 -10.57
CA ASN A 17 2.16 18.76 -10.33
C ASN A 17 0.92 17.96 -9.88
N TYR A 18 -0.02 18.60 -9.17
CA TYR A 18 -1.27 17.98 -8.73
C TYR A 18 -2.11 17.46 -9.90
N ILE A 19 -2.07 18.16 -11.05
CA ILE A 19 -2.75 17.75 -12.29
C ILE A 19 -2.09 16.48 -12.85
N GLU A 20 -0.76 16.44 -12.93
CA GLU A 20 -0.02 15.30 -13.47
C GLU A 20 -0.23 14.05 -12.62
N ALA A 21 -0.14 14.18 -11.29
CA ALA A 21 -0.41 13.09 -10.37
C ALA A 21 -1.86 12.57 -10.51
N SER A 22 -2.83 13.47 -10.67
CA SER A 22 -4.23 13.09 -10.88
C SER A 22 -4.43 12.34 -12.20
N ILE A 23 -3.78 12.79 -13.28
CA ILE A 23 -3.81 12.11 -14.58
C ILE A 23 -3.21 10.70 -14.47
N ILE A 24 -2.06 10.55 -13.81
CA ILE A 24 -1.45 9.22 -13.60
C ILE A 24 -2.39 8.30 -12.83
N LEU A 25 -2.98 8.77 -11.73
CA LEU A 25 -3.91 7.96 -10.93
C LEU A 25 -5.16 7.57 -11.73
N LEU A 26 -5.72 8.49 -12.54
CA LEU A 26 -6.87 8.20 -13.40
C LEU A 26 -6.54 7.19 -14.50
N ILE A 27 -5.37 7.33 -15.15
CA ILE A 27 -4.90 6.38 -16.17
C ILE A 27 -4.73 4.99 -15.53
N THR A 28 -4.08 4.90 -14.38
CA THR A 28 -3.88 3.64 -13.66
C THR A 28 -5.22 3.01 -13.27
N LEU A 29 -6.15 3.79 -12.73
CA LEU A 29 -7.49 3.31 -12.40
C LEU A 29 -8.23 2.79 -13.64
N SER A 30 -8.14 3.51 -14.76
CA SER A 30 -8.79 3.14 -16.03
C SER A 30 -8.21 1.83 -16.58
N ILE A 31 -6.88 1.70 -16.59
CA ILE A 31 -6.19 0.47 -17.02
C ILE A 31 -6.60 -0.70 -16.12
N VAL A 32 -6.57 -0.54 -14.80
CA VAL A 32 -7.00 -1.58 -13.86
C VAL A 32 -8.45 -1.98 -14.10
N TYR A 33 -9.34 -1.01 -14.31
CA TYR A 33 -10.75 -1.27 -14.58
C TYR A 33 -10.97 -2.04 -15.89
N MET A 34 -10.21 -1.71 -16.94
CA MET A 34 -10.25 -2.44 -18.21
C MET A 34 -9.71 -3.87 -18.08
N LEU A 35 -8.65 -4.07 -17.28
CA LEU A 35 -8.03 -5.39 -17.04
C LEU A 35 -8.79 -6.26 -16.02
N THR A 36 -9.78 -5.69 -15.32
CA THR A 36 -10.56 -6.45 -14.34
C THR A 36 -11.70 -7.18 -15.06
N ALA A 37 -11.63 -8.51 -15.06
CA ALA A 37 -12.69 -9.37 -15.58
C ALA A 37 -13.96 -9.25 -14.74
N ASP A 38 -15.12 -9.54 -15.36
CA ASP A 38 -16.40 -9.61 -14.66
C ASP A 38 -16.47 -10.82 -13.71
N LYS A 39 -17.34 -10.71 -12.70
CA LYS A 39 -17.51 -11.74 -11.65
C LYS A 39 -17.83 -13.08 -12.29
N LEU A 40 -17.10 -14.15 -11.94
CA LEU A 40 -17.51 -15.50 -12.30
C LEU A 40 -18.84 -15.82 -11.58
N ALA A 41 -19.88 -16.09 -12.36
CA ALA A 41 -21.24 -16.33 -11.88
C ALA A 41 -21.45 -17.76 -11.34
N ASP A 42 -20.45 -18.37 -10.69
CA ASP A 42 -20.61 -19.68 -10.08
C ASP A 42 -21.16 -19.54 -8.66
N GLY A 43 -22.49 -19.67 -8.55
CA GLY A 43 -23.26 -19.57 -7.31
C GLY A 43 -22.94 -20.63 -6.24
N GLU A 44 -22.04 -21.58 -6.52
CA GLU A 44 -21.63 -22.63 -5.59
C GLU A 44 -20.43 -22.20 -4.71
N HIS A 45 -19.56 -21.32 -5.19
CA HIS A 45 -18.39 -20.84 -4.42
C HIS A 45 -18.76 -19.81 -3.35
N ASP A 46 -19.77 -18.96 -3.58
CA ASP A 46 -20.21 -17.97 -2.58
C ASP A 46 -20.71 -18.63 -1.28
N ARG A 47 -21.22 -19.88 -1.32
CA ARG A 47 -21.70 -20.61 -0.13
C ARG A 47 -20.56 -21.23 0.70
N LEU A 48 -19.46 -21.65 0.09
CA LEU A 48 -18.28 -22.18 0.80
C LEU A 48 -17.46 -21.07 1.48
N ILE A 49 -17.45 -19.85 0.93
CA ILE A 49 -16.70 -18.70 1.44
C ILE A 49 -17.29 -18.16 2.77
N ILE A 50 -18.61 -18.28 2.96
CA ILE A 50 -19.30 -17.81 4.16
C ILE A 50 -19.20 -18.83 5.32
N GLY A 51 -19.11 -20.13 5.02
CA GLY A 51 -19.08 -21.21 6.02
C GLY A 51 -17.69 -21.57 6.57
N SER A 52 -16.61 -21.02 6.02
CA SER A 52 -15.24 -21.24 6.49
C SER A 52 -14.94 -20.30 7.67
N ASP A 53 -15.43 -20.66 8.86
CA ASP A 53 -14.90 -20.14 10.13
C ASP A 53 -13.51 -20.74 10.34
N ASN A 54 -12.52 -20.20 9.61
CA ASN A 54 -11.12 -20.56 9.79
C ASN A 54 -10.64 -19.99 11.12
N THR A 55 -10.85 -20.73 12.20
CA THR A 55 -10.42 -20.39 13.57
C THR A 55 -8.89 -20.28 13.71
N ASN A 56 -8.13 -20.74 12.72
CA ASN A 56 -6.67 -20.71 12.72
C ASN A 56 -6.11 -19.69 11.70
N ILE A 57 -5.26 -18.77 12.18
CA ILE A 57 -4.57 -17.74 11.38
C ILE A 57 -3.80 -18.36 10.20
N TYR A 58 -3.17 -19.53 10.39
CA TYR A 58 -2.44 -20.20 9.32
C TYR A 58 -3.37 -20.59 8.15
N MET A 59 -4.55 -21.12 8.46
CA MET A 59 -5.55 -21.46 7.45
C MET A 59 -6.12 -20.21 6.78
N TYR A 60 -6.28 -19.11 7.53
CA TYR A 60 -6.67 -17.82 6.97
C TYR A 60 -5.65 -17.30 5.95
N ILE A 61 -4.37 -17.26 6.29
CA ILE A 61 -3.30 -16.80 5.39
C ILE A 61 -3.24 -17.71 4.16
N GLN A 62 -3.23 -19.04 4.35
CA GLN A 62 -3.16 -19.99 3.25
C GLN A 62 -4.37 -19.89 2.31
N SER A 63 -5.60 -19.80 2.85
CA SER A 63 -6.82 -19.68 2.03
C SER A 63 -6.90 -18.36 1.28
N THR A 64 -6.39 -17.28 1.88
CA THR A 64 -6.28 -15.96 1.24
C THR A 64 -5.28 -15.99 0.09
N TRP A 65 -4.10 -16.61 0.29
CA TRP A 65 -3.09 -16.78 -0.76
C TRP A 65 -3.61 -17.62 -1.95
N LEU A 66 -4.41 -18.65 -1.66
CA LEU A 66 -5.00 -19.51 -2.68
C LEU A 66 -6.18 -18.87 -3.43
N GLY A 67 -6.61 -17.66 -3.06
CA GLY A 67 -7.74 -16.99 -3.70
C GLY A 67 -9.11 -17.57 -3.31
N ARG A 68 -9.22 -18.25 -2.16
CA ARG A 68 -10.46 -18.90 -1.70
C ARG A 68 -11.28 -18.05 -0.74
N GLN A 69 -10.82 -16.85 -0.41
CA GLN A 69 -11.49 -15.93 0.51
C GLN A 69 -12.20 -14.81 -0.25
N SER A 70 -13.18 -14.18 0.40
CA SER A 70 -13.81 -12.99 -0.14
C SER A 70 -12.78 -11.86 -0.27
N LEU A 71 -12.95 -11.03 -1.31
CA LEU A 71 -12.05 -9.90 -1.57
C LEU A 71 -11.91 -8.99 -0.35
N LEU A 72 -13.03 -8.69 0.33
CA LEU A 72 -13.03 -7.79 1.47
C LEU A 72 -12.23 -8.35 2.66
N ARG A 73 -12.33 -9.66 2.91
CA ARG A 73 -11.52 -10.33 3.94
C ARG A 73 -10.04 -10.31 3.60
N ALA A 74 -9.68 -10.57 2.34
CA ALA A 74 -8.28 -10.53 1.90
C ALA A 74 -7.69 -9.10 1.91
N PHE A 75 -8.50 -8.10 1.56
CA PHE A 75 -8.07 -6.72 1.38
C PHE A 75 -7.91 -5.96 2.70
N LEU A 76 -8.97 -5.93 3.51
CA LEU A 76 -9.14 -4.96 4.60
C LEU A 76 -8.13 -5.07 5.75
N PRO A 77 -7.82 -6.26 6.32
CA PRO A 77 -6.92 -6.34 7.47
C PRO A 77 -5.49 -5.91 7.12
N PHE A 78 -4.98 -6.37 5.97
CA PHE A 78 -3.65 -5.97 5.49
C PHE A 78 -3.60 -4.50 5.12
N PHE A 79 -4.64 -3.97 4.48
CA PHE A 79 -4.73 -2.54 4.17
C PHE A 79 -4.64 -1.68 5.43
N ILE A 80 -5.38 -2.04 6.49
CA ILE A 80 -5.33 -1.32 7.77
C ILE A 80 -3.96 -1.42 8.40
N ILE A 81 -3.42 -2.64 8.55
CA ILE A 81 -2.11 -2.87 9.18
C ILE A 81 -1.01 -2.08 8.46
N LEU A 82 -1.00 -2.12 7.12
CA LEU A 82 -0.02 -1.42 6.31
C LEU A 82 -0.11 0.10 6.49
N ASN A 83 -1.32 0.68 6.40
CA ASN A 83 -1.49 2.12 6.56
C ASN A 83 -1.13 2.57 7.98
N CYS A 84 -1.50 1.79 9.00
CA CYS A 84 -1.11 2.06 10.39
C CYS A 84 0.41 2.02 10.58
N ALA A 85 1.08 1.01 10.00
CA ALA A 85 2.54 0.88 10.09
C ALA A 85 3.27 2.04 9.40
N LEU A 86 2.83 2.45 8.21
CA LEU A 86 3.39 3.60 7.48
C LEU A 86 3.16 4.92 8.23
N TRP A 87 1.94 5.12 8.75
CA TRP A 87 1.63 6.30 9.55
C TRP A 87 2.45 6.36 10.84
N TYR A 88 2.64 5.22 11.51
CA TYR A 88 3.48 5.12 12.69
C TYR A 88 4.95 5.42 12.36
N ALA A 89 5.45 4.93 11.21
CA ALA A 89 6.81 5.24 10.77
C ALA A 89 7.02 6.75 10.57
N ASP A 90 6.06 7.44 9.94
CA ASP A 90 6.10 8.89 9.74
C ASP A 90 6.03 9.66 11.06
N TYR A 91 5.18 9.22 11.98
CA TYR A 91 5.08 9.83 13.31
C TYR A 91 6.40 9.72 14.08
N ARG A 92 7.07 8.56 13.98
CA ARG A 92 8.34 8.31 14.65
C ARG A 92 9.50 9.08 14.03
N SER A 93 9.53 9.27 12.70
CA SER A 93 10.53 10.10 12.04
C SER A 93 10.37 11.57 12.44
N TYR A 94 9.15 12.10 12.40
CA TYR A 94 8.84 13.49 12.78
C TYR A 94 9.25 13.82 14.22
N ASN A 95 9.04 12.87 15.15
CA ASN A 95 9.41 13.02 16.56
C ASN A 95 10.91 12.85 16.85
N GLY A 96 11.77 12.75 15.84
CA GLY A 96 13.21 12.61 16.07
C GLY A 96 13.65 11.21 16.47
N SER A 97 12.73 10.23 16.54
CA SER A 97 12.98 8.93 17.16
C SER A 97 13.42 7.83 16.20
N TYR A 98 13.25 8.04 14.88
CA TYR A 98 13.75 7.15 13.82
C TYR A 98 14.81 7.84 12.99
N THR A 99 15.95 7.17 12.81
CA THR A 99 16.94 7.56 11.78
C THR A 99 16.39 7.27 10.37
N ILE A 100 17.04 7.81 9.34
CA ILE A 100 16.64 7.59 7.95
C ILE A 100 16.76 6.09 7.62
N ALA A 101 17.85 5.45 8.03
CA ALA A 101 18.01 4.01 7.91
C ALA A 101 16.90 3.22 8.60
N SER A 102 16.47 3.61 9.81
CA SER A 102 15.38 2.92 10.52
C SER A 102 14.05 3.04 9.79
N TRP A 103 13.77 4.24 9.27
CA TRP A 103 12.56 4.52 8.50
C TRP A 103 12.54 3.76 7.15
N LEU A 104 13.67 3.73 6.42
CA LEU A 104 13.82 2.91 5.20
C LEU A 104 13.69 1.41 5.50
N THR A 105 14.24 0.95 6.63
CA THR A 105 14.15 -0.46 7.04
C THR A 105 12.70 -0.92 7.21
N ILE A 106 11.82 -0.06 7.74
CA ILE A 106 10.39 -0.37 7.83
C ILE A 106 9.76 -0.57 6.46
N LEU A 107 10.12 0.26 5.46
CA LEU A 107 9.64 0.07 4.09
C LEU A 107 10.10 -1.28 3.52
N VAL A 108 11.37 -1.66 3.75
CA VAL A 108 11.89 -2.97 3.30
C VAL A 108 11.16 -4.13 3.97
N ILE A 109 10.95 -4.06 5.30
CA ILE A 109 10.21 -5.10 6.05
C ILE A 109 8.78 -5.24 5.53
N LEU A 110 8.12 -4.13 5.20
CA LEU A 110 6.75 -4.13 4.69
C LEU A 110 6.64 -4.55 3.21
N ALA A 111 7.74 -4.53 2.44
CA ALA A 111 7.71 -4.85 1.01
C ALA A 111 7.26 -6.29 0.72
N LEU A 112 7.73 -7.27 1.50
CA LEU A 112 7.37 -8.69 1.30
C LEU A 112 5.89 -8.95 1.63
N PRO A 113 5.34 -8.49 2.77
CA PRO A 113 3.91 -8.53 3.04
C PRO A 113 3.06 -7.84 1.96
N VAL A 114 3.55 -6.73 1.37
CA VAL A 114 2.85 -6.03 0.28
C VAL A 114 2.80 -6.88 -1.00
N LEU A 115 3.89 -7.54 -1.37
CA LEU A 115 3.91 -8.48 -2.50
C LEU A 115 2.92 -9.62 -2.27
N TRP A 116 2.96 -10.19 -1.06
CA TRP A 116 2.06 -11.27 -0.69
C TRP A 116 0.59 -10.85 -0.75
N TRP A 117 0.29 -9.67 -0.20
CA TRP A 117 -1.05 -9.08 -0.17
C TRP A 117 -1.55 -8.75 -1.57
N THR A 118 -0.70 -8.22 -2.44
CA THR A 118 -1.02 -7.91 -3.84
C THR A 118 -1.46 -9.17 -4.57
N ILE A 119 -0.67 -10.25 -4.52
CA ILE A 119 -1.03 -11.52 -5.16
C ILE A 119 -2.37 -12.05 -4.62
N SER A 120 -2.57 -11.97 -3.31
CA SER A 120 -3.80 -12.43 -2.65
C SER A 120 -5.03 -11.65 -3.10
N VAL A 121 -4.96 -10.31 -3.13
CA VAL A 121 -6.05 -9.43 -3.59
C VAL A 121 -6.39 -9.70 -5.05
N TRP A 122 -5.36 -9.87 -5.90
CA TRP A 122 -5.57 -10.16 -7.32
C TRP A 122 -6.24 -11.50 -7.54
N ARG A 123 -5.88 -12.54 -6.77
CA ARG A 123 -6.56 -13.84 -6.83
C ARG A 123 -7.99 -13.78 -6.29
N CYS A 124 -8.22 -13.12 -5.15
CA CYS A 124 -9.54 -13.01 -4.53
C CYS A 124 -10.49 -12.05 -5.28
N SER A 125 -9.98 -11.23 -6.20
CA SER A 125 -10.80 -10.27 -6.95
C SER A 125 -11.85 -10.90 -7.86
N VAL A 126 -11.71 -12.19 -8.18
CA VAL A 126 -12.69 -12.97 -8.99
C VAL A 126 -14.05 -13.10 -8.29
N HIS A 127 -14.06 -13.08 -6.95
CA HIS A 127 -15.27 -13.29 -6.14
C HIS A 127 -16.08 -12.01 -5.89
N ALA A 128 -15.62 -10.86 -6.38
CA ALA A 128 -16.26 -9.57 -6.17
C ALA A 128 -16.83 -9.00 -7.48
N SER A 129 -17.75 -8.03 -7.37
CA SER A 129 -18.14 -7.25 -8.54
C SER A 129 -16.94 -6.56 -9.14
N ARG A 130 -16.93 -6.37 -10.46
CA ARG A 130 -15.87 -5.67 -11.19
C ARG A 130 -15.48 -4.34 -10.54
N PHE A 131 -16.45 -3.53 -10.11
CA PHE A 131 -16.18 -2.25 -9.44
C PHE A 131 -15.32 -2.41 -8.18
N TRP A 132 -15.76 -3.23 -7.21
CA TRP A 132 -15.01 -3.51 -5.99
C TRP A 132 -13.65 -4.17 -6.25
N ALA A 133 -13.58 -5.10 -7.22
CA ALA A 133 -12.34 -5.74 -7.65
C ALA A 133 -11.34 -4.73 -8.21
N SER A 134 -11.77 -3.82 -9.07
CA SER A 134 -10.92 -2.78 -9.65
C SER A 134 -10.42 -1.80 -8.58
N ILE A 135 -11.27 -1.41 -7.63
CA ILE A 135 -10.87 -0.54 -6.52
C ILE A 135 -9.79 -1.21 -5.66
N ALA A 136 -9.99 -2.47 -5.27
CA ALA A 136 -9.01 -3.18 -4.45
C ALA A 136 -7.66 -3.36 -5.17
N ARG A 137 -7.69 -3.71 -6.47
CA ARG A 137 -6.49 -3.79 -7.31
C ARG A 137 -5.80 -2.42 -7.45
N PHE A 138 -6.56 -1.35 -7.68
CA PHE A 138 -6.02 0.01 -7.73
C PHE A 138 -5.30 0.38 -6.43
N PHE A 139 -5.88 0.08 -5.27
CA PHE A 139 -5.22 0.33 -4.00
C PHE A 139 -3.94 -0.50 -3.83
N THR A 140 -3.88 -1.75 -4.29
CA THR A 140 -2.61 -2.50 -4.27
C THR A 140 -1.53 -1.82 -5.11
N ILE A 141 -1.86 -1.29 -6.29
CA ILE A 141 -0.91 -0.53 -7.13
C ILE A 141 -0.50 0.78 -6.46
N ALA A 142 -1.46 1.51 -5.90
CA ALA A 142 -1.21 2.78 -5.23
C ALA A 142 -0.29 2.64 -4.01
N VAL A 143 -0.21 1.46 -3.37
CA VAL A 143 0.83 1.18 -2.35
C VAL A 143 2.23 1.22 -2.94
N TYR A 144 2.42 0.69 -4.16
CA TYR A 144 3.74 0.77 -4.81
C TYR A 144 4.11 2.21 -5.14
N TYR A 145 3.15 3.04 -5.55
CA TYR A 145 3.37 4.48 -5.70
C TYR A 145 3.75 5.12 -4.36
N GLU A 146 3.05 4.80 -3.27
CA GLU A 146 3.39 5.28 -1.92
C GLU A 146 4.84 4.92 -1.55
N PHE A 147 5.27 3.68 -1.79
CA PHE A 147 6.63 3.23 -1.52
C PHE A 147 7.65 3.96 -2.38
N PHE A 148 7.37 4.13 -3.67
CA PHE A 148 8.26 4.82 -4.59
C PHE A 148 8.41 6.30 -4.22
N LEU A 149 7.32 6.99 -3.91
CA LEU A 149 7.34 8.39 -3.44
C LEU A 149 8.13 8.52 -2.13
N ARG A 150 7.94 7.58 -1.21
CA ARG A 150 8.69 7.52 0.05
C ARG A 150 10.18 7.34 -0.20
N LEU A 151 10.59 6.44 -1.10
CA LEU A 151 11.99 6.29 -1.46
C LEU A 151 12.56 7.58 -2.07
N ILE A 152 11.82 8.24 -2.96
CA ILE A 152 12.25 9.52 -3.54
C ILE A 152 12.46 10.55 -2.42
N ILE A 153 11.52 10.71 -1.50
CA ILE A 153 11.64 11.66 -0.40
C ILE A 153 12.83 11.29 0.50
N GLY A 154 12.99 10.01 0.85
CA GLY A 154 14.09 9.56 1.70
C GLY A 154 15.49 9.78 1.10
N TYR A 155 15.64 9.65 -0.22
CA TYR A 155 16.94 9.80 -0.89
C TYR A 155 17.23 11.23 -1.37
N TYR A 156 16.24 11.92 -1.93
CA TYR A 156 16.44 13.23 -2.58
C TYR A 156 15.97 14.41 -1.74
N TYR A 157 15.05 14.19 -0.80
CA TYR A 157 14.46 15.26 0.01
C TYR A 157 14.31 14.88 1.49
N PRO A 158 15.36 14.35 2.15
CA PRO A 158 15.25 13.86 3.52
C PRO A 158 14.86 14.96 4.51
N GLN A 159 15.17 16.22 4.21
CA GLN A 159 14.79 17.40 5.00
C GLN A 159 13.27 17.59 5.17
N ILE A 160 12.44 16.92 4.38
CA ILE A 160 10.97 17.00 4.51
C ILE A 160 10.47 16.22 5.73
N TRP A 161 11.13 15.13 6.10
CA TRP A 161 10.66 14.21 7.15
C TRP A 161 11.60 14.05 8.33
N PHE A 162 12.86 14.46 8.20
CA PHE A 162 13.88 14.31 9.22
C PHE A 162 14.39 15.66 9.69
N ASN A 163 14.59 15.77 11.00
CA ASN A 163 15.14 16.97 11.63
C ASN A 163 16.65 17.08 11.35
N CYS A 164 17.21 18.29 11.39
CA CYS A 164 18.65 18.54 11.17
C CYS A 164 19.55 17.66 12.05
N GLN A 165 19.16 17.37 13.31
CA GLN A 165 19.92 16.45 14.16
C GLN A 165 20.01 15.03 13.58
N GLN A 166 18.93 14.51 12.98
CA GLN A 166 18.93 13.18 12.35
C GLN A 166 19.75 13.19 11.06
N LEU A 167 19.65 14.27 10.27
CA LEU A 167 20.45 14.45 9.06
C LEU A 167 21.96 14.48 9.38
N ILE A 168 22.38 15.21 10.42
CA ILE A 168 23.78 15.27 10.83
C ILE A 168 24.29 13.89 11.28
N ILE A 169 23.47 13.11 11.99
CA ILE A 169 23.86 11.76 12.42
C ILE A 169 24.07 10.83 11.22
N GLU A 170 23.27 10.97 10.16
CA GLU A 170 23.28 10.06 9.01
C GLU A 170 24.25 10.49 7.90
N PHE A 171 24.25 11.79 7.56
CA PHE A 171 24.99 12.37 6.44
C PHE A 171 26.13 13.29 6.87
N GLY A 172 26.23 13.67 8.15
CA GLY A 172 27.25 14.59 8.66
C GLY A 172 26.96 16.07 8.42
N ASP A 173 25.87 16.40 7.73
CA ASP A 173 25.40 17.76 7.45
C ASP A 173 23.85 17.79 7.45
N CYS A 174 23.24 18.97 7.47
CA CYS A 174 21.79 19.15 7.34
C CYS A 174 21.36 20.17 6.28
N VAL A 175 22.26 20.45 5.34
CA VAL A 175 22.00 21.25 4.13
C VAL A 175 21.38 20.39 3.03
#